data_AF-A0A7V9ACK2-F1
#
_entry.id   AF-A0A7V9ACK2-F1
#
_cell.length_a   1.000
_cell.length_b   1.000
_cell.length_c   1.000
_cell.angle_alpha   90.00
_cell.angle_beta   90.00
_cell.angle_gamma   90.00
#
_symmetry.space_group_name_H-M   'P 1'
#
loop_
_entity.id
_entity.type
_entity.pdbx_description
1 polymer ?
#
loop_
_entity_poly.entity_id
_entity_poly.type
_entity_poly.pdbx_seq_one_letter_code
_entity_poly.pdbx_strand_id
1 'polypeptide(L)'
;MRASTVFALALALLIGLGAVAVAKYAGLFDRKVAQEPPPPPPLKVLVAKQNMFEGTTVMADQVMVRELDPSEAEVLKARLGENWRSKLLPPMPAAAALRVLKRNVLADQVLLQDYFEELALPEEISRRLEPGTRAVNVQVPKSRAVGGQLRVGEYVDVFLTTEVTIGDQQELRTACIARSCKIVMKRNTPWTVLMMDPDDKPLNFTLQTNPYRAALIEYASTRGQLSLLPASPPPKLPPGVFSDPSSPEYAQEDQRVEKIVKGTMAVSDADLMRIFNIQPPPPRGLPPGATVIHHLTGVKDAGYTIIPHGGAYHPATLPGAVPPNPNGNYNRDAVPPPYTPVYPAGGSRDSMGRVSSLPAAAASAPISFRLPSATGEKCKTCEEARRAAQARQ
;
A
#
# COMPACT_ATOMS: atom_id res chain seq x y z
N MET A 1 -80.68 -61.79 44.21
CA MET A 1 -79.91 -60.85 45.06
C MET A 1 -80.89 -59.85 45.65
N ARG A 2 -80.85 -59.61 46.97
CA ARG A 2 -81.76 -58.64 47.59
C ARG A 2 -81.37 -57.23 47.13
N ALA A 3 -82.33 -56.36 46.84
CA ALA A 3 -82.07 -55.01 46.32
C ALA A 3 -81.06 -54.21 47.19
N SER A 4 -81.00 -54.51 48.49
CA SER A 4 -80.03 -53.93 49.43
C SER A 4 -78.57 -54.29 49.13
N THR A 5 -78.28 -55.49 48.61
CA THR A 5 -76.90 -55.89 48.29
C THR A 5 -76.41 -55.20 47.03
N VAL A 6 -77.30 -54.97 46.05
CA VAL A 6 -76.95 -54.24 44.81
C VAL A 6 -76.72 -52.76 45.10
N PHE A 7 -77.53 -52.16 45.98
CA PHE A 7 -77.36 -50.77 46.39
C PHE A 7 -76.05 -50.54 47.17
N ALA A 8 -75.72 -51.42 48.11
CA ALA A 8 -74.46 -51.34 48.86
C ALA A 8 -73.23 -51.46 47.94
N LEU A 9 -73.29 -52.34 46.93
CA LEU A 9 -72.23 -52.52 45.95
C LEU A 9 -72.07 -51.29 45.04
N ALA A 10 -73.18 -50.71 44.58
CA ALA A 10 -73.17 -49.49 43.79
C ALA A 10 -72.61 -48.29 44.58
N LEU A 11 -72.98 -48.15 45.86
CA LEU A 11 -72.48 -47.10 46.74
C LEU A 11 -70.97 -47.27 47.00
N ALA A 12 -70.50 -48.50 47.27
CA ALA A 12 -69.08 -48.78 47.44
C ALA A 12 -68.27 -48.47 46.17
N LEU A 13 -68.82 -48.76 45.00
CA LEU A 13 -68.18 -48.48 43.71
C LEU A 13 -68.12 -46.96 43.44
N LEU A 14 -69.17 -46.21 43.77
CA LEU A 14 -69.18 -44.75 43.66
C LEU A 14 -68.20 -44.08 44.62
N ILE A 15 -68.10 -44.56 45.86
CA ILE A 15 -67.12 -44.06 46.84
C ILE A 15 -65.69 -44.39 46.36
N GLY A 16 -65.46 -45.60 45.85
CA GLY A 16 -64.17 -45.99 45.28
C GLY A 16 -63.75 -45.13 44.08
N LEU A 17 -64.65 -44.90 43.13
CA LEU A 17 -64.40 -44.03 41.97
C LEU A 17 -64.19 -42.57 42.39
N GLY A 18 -64.96 -42.09 43.36
CA GLY A 18 -64.79 -40.75 43.93
C GLY A 18 -63.42 -40.55 44.56
N ALA A 19 -62.94 -41.52 45.35
CA ALA A 19 -61.61 -41.48 45.95
C ALA A 19 -60.49 -41.47 44.90
N VAL A 20 -60.61 -42.26 43.84
CA VAL A 20 -59.64 -42.28 42.73
C VAL A 20 -59.64 -40.95 41.95
N ALA A 21 -60.81 -40.38 41.69
CA ALA A 21 -60.92 -39.08 41.02
C ALA A 21 -60.29 -37.95 41.86
N VAL A 22 -60.52 -37.94 43.18
CA VAL A 22 -59.91 -36.97 44.10
C VAL A 22 -58.39 -37.18 44.18
N ALA A 23 -57.89 -38.41 44.25
CA ALA A 23 -56.46 -38.69 44.25
C ALA A 23 -55.78 -38.29 42.91
N LYS A 24 -56.47 -38.43 41.78
CA LYS A 24 -56.01 -37.94 40.48
C LYS A 24 -56.00 -36.41 40.42
N TYR A 25 -57.05 -35.74 40.89
CA TYR A 25 -57.12 -34.27 40.91
C TYR A 25 -56.15 -33.63 41.91
N ALA A 26 -55.81 -34.33 42.99
CA ALA A 26 -54.80 -33.91 43.95
C ALA A 26 -53.35 -34.12 43.47
N GLY A 27 -53.16 -34.56 42.22
CA GLY A 27 -51.82 -34.80 41.65
C GLY A 27 -51.08 -35.97 42.31
N LEU A 28 -51.77 -36.82 43.08
CA LEU A 28 -51.14 -37.96 43.77
C LEU A 28 -50.62 -39.02 42.79
N PHE A 29 -51.15 -39.02 41.56
CA PHE A 29 -50.71 -39.84 40.43
C PHE A 29 -49.92 -39.06 39.38
N ASP A 30 -49.77 -37.73 39.52
CA ASP A 30 -48.79 -36.96 38.78
C ASP A 30 -47.42 -37.24 39.40
N ARG A 31 -46.94 -38.47 39.17
CA ARG A 31 -45.54 -38.83 39.34
C ARG A 31 -44.80 -37.80 38.51
N LYS A 32 -44.26 -36.77 39.16
CA LYS A 32 -43.26 -35.87 38.58
C LYS A 32 -42.24 -36.82 37.97
N VAL A 33 -42.35 -37.06 36.67
CA VAL A 33 -41.31 -37.70 35.90
C VAL A 33 -40.17 -36.77 36.15
N ALA A 34 -39.25 -37.21 37.02
CA ALA A 34 -38.09 -36.42 37.39
C ALA A 34 -37.45 -36.08 36.06
N GLN A 35 -37.67 -34.84 35.63
CA GLN A 35 -37.27 -34.38 34.32
C GLN A 35 -35.77 -34.56 34.35
N GLU A 36 -35.29 -35.55 33.59
CA GLU A 36 -33.88 -35.89 33.58
C GLU A 36 -33.15 -34.59 33.30
N PRO A 37 -32.21 -34.18 34.18
CA PRO A 37 -31.61 -32.86 34.07
C PRO A 37 -31.12 -32.69 32.63
N PRO A 38 -31.47 -31.58 31.96
CA PRO A 38 -31.16 -31.39 30.55
C PRO A 38 -29.67 -31.68 30.35
N PRO A 39 -29.31 -32.44 29.30
CA PRO A 39 -27.91 -32.81 29.07
C PRO A 39 -27.07 -31.52 29.07
N PRO A 40 -25.86 -31.55 29.68
CA PRO A 40 -25.02 -30.37 29.77
C PRO A 40 -24.80 -29.81 28.35
N PRO A 41 -24.88 -28.48 28.17
CA PRO A 41 -24.76 -27.88 26.85
C PRO A 41 -23.41 -28.28 26.22
N PRO A 42 -23.39 -28.65 24.92
CA PRO A 42 -22.17 -29.09 24.26
C PRO A 42 -21.13 -27.97 24.31
N LEU A 43 -19.90 -28.33 24.70
CA LEU A 43 -18.83 -27.36 24.82
C LEU A 43 -18.35 -26.96 23.42
N LYS A 44 -18.50 -25.68 23.09
CA LYS A 44 -17.99 -25.13 21.83
C LYS A 44 -16.53 -24.73 21.98
N VAL A 45 -15.72 -25.06 20.99
CA VAL A 45 -14.28 -24.77 20.95
C VAL A 45 -13.90 -24.15 19.61
N LEU A 46 -12.82 -23.37 19.63
CA LEU A 46 -12.24 -22.79 18.43
C LEU A 46 -11.18 -23.74 17.86
N VAL A 47 -11.30 -24.08 16.58
CA VAL A 47 -10.38 -24.98 15.87
C VAL A 47 -9.81 -24.30 14.62
N ALA A 48 -8.64 -24.75 14.19
CA ALA A 48 -8.03 -24.32 12.95
C ALA A 48 -8.81 -24.88 11.74
N LYS A 49 -9.13 -24.05 10.75
CA LYS A 49 -9.79 -24.50 9.50
C LYS A 49 -8.79 -25.14 8.53
N GLN A 50 -7.52 -24.73 8.61
CA GLN A 50 -6.44 -25.18 7.75
C GLN A 50 -5.12 -25.25 8.54
N ASN A 51 -4.08 -25.83 7.95
CA ASN A 51 -2.74 -25.80 8.56
C ASN A 51 -2.24 -24.37 8.66
N MET A 52 -1.77 -23.99 9.85
CA MET A 52 -1.20 -22.68 10.14
C MET A 52 0.23 -22.84 10.62
N PHE A 53 1.07 -21.86 10.30
CA PHE A 53 2.50 -21.92 10.55
C PHE A 53 2.93 -20.93 11.64
N GLU A 54 3.98 -21.28 12.35
CA GLU A 54 4.63 -20.42 13.32
C GLU A 54 5.02 -19.05 12.72
N GLY A 55 4.91 -17.99 13.53
CA GLY A 55 5.21 -16.62 13.13
C GLY A 55 4.16 -15.97 12.23
N THR A 56 3.06 -16.65 11.92
CA THR A 56 1.99 -16.11 11.07
C THR A 56 0.82 -15.58 11.89
N THR A 57 0.22 -14.50 11.42
CA THR A 57 -0.92 -13.86 12.06
C THR A 57 -2.21 -14.56 11.63
N VAL A 58 -2.99 -15.03 12.59
CA VAL A 58 -4.25 -15.74 12.34
C VAL A 58 -5.35 -14.75 11.98
N MET A 59 -6.10 -15.08 10.92
CA MET A 59 -7.27 -14.34 10.47
C MET A 59 -8.57 -15.05 10.89
N ALA A 60 -9.66 -14.31 10.99
CA ALA A 60 -10.95 -14.84 11.45
C ALA A 60 -11.53 -15.93 10.51
N ASP A 61 -11.18 -15.93 9.23
CA ASP A 61 -11.61 -16.91 8.23
C ASP A 61 -10.81 -18.23 8.26
N GLN A 62 -9.66 -18.24 8.95
CA GLN A 62 -8.79 -19.39 9.12
C GLN A 62 -9.16 -20.26 10.34
N VAL A 63 -10.15 -19.83 11.12
CA VAL A 63 -10.62 -20.52 12.32
C VAL A 63 -12.13 -20.73 12.24
N MET A 64 -12.60 -21.79 12.90
CA MET A 64 -14.03 -22.07 12.99
C MET A 64 -14.40 -22.55 14.39
N VAL A 65 -15.66 -22.40 14.75
CA VAL A 65 -16.20 -22.89 16.02
C VAL A 65 -16.86 -24.23 15.76
N ARG A 66 -16.45 -25.27 16.49
CA ARG A 66 -17.13 -26.57 16.48
C ARG A 66 -17.45 -27.05 17.88
N GLU A 67 -18.35 -28.01 17.97
CA GLU A 67 -18.60 -28.73 19.22
C GLU A 67 -17.42 -29.68 19.49
N LEU A 68 -16.97 -29.69 20.75
CA LEU A 68 -15.87 -30.54 21.19
C LEU A 68 -16.38 -31.96 21.41
N ASP A 69 -15.73 -32.92 20.77
CA ASP A 69 -16.00 -34.34 21.00
C ASP A 69 -15.63 -34.70 22.45
N PRO A 70 -16.50 -35.41 23.21
CA PRO A 70 -16.19 -35.87 24.55
C PRO A 70 -14.86 -36.64 24.65
N SER A 71 -14.51 -37.45 23.64
CA SER A 71 -13.25 -38.20 23.61
C SER A 71 -12.02 -37.28 23.52
N GLU A 72 -12.11 -36.23 22.70
CA GLU A 72 -11.07 -35.20 22.59
C GLU A 72 -10.97 -34.37 23.87
N ALA A 73 -12.10 -34.10 24.54
CA ALA A 73 -12.12 -33.40 25.82
C ALA A 73 -11.36 -34.15 26.92
N GLU A 74 -11.45 -35.48 26.96
CA GLU A 74 -10.69 -36.31 27.89
C GLU A 74 -9.18 -36.26 27.60
N VAL A 75 -8.79 -36.32 26.32
CA VAL A 75 -7.38 -36.17 25.90
C VAL A 75 -6.84 -34.79 26.28
N LEU A 76 -7.61 -33.73 26.05
CA LEU A 76 -7.21 -32.36 26.45
C LEU A 76 -7.11 -32.23 27.97
N LYS A 77 -8.06 -32.79 28.73
CA LYS A 77 -8.03 -32.80 30.21
C LYS A 77 -6.80 -33.55 30.72
N ALA A 78 -6.48 -34.72 30.15
CA ALA A 78 -5.30 -35.49 30.51
C ALA A 78 -3.99 -34.72 30.21
N ARG A 79 -3.93 -34.03 29.07
CA ARG A 79 -2.75 -33.26 28.65
C ARG A 79 -2.55 -31.95 29.44
N LEU A 80 -3.63 -31.23 29.74
CA LEU A 80 -3.58 -29.85 30.24
C LEU A 80 -3.90 -29.72 31.73
N GLY A 81 -4.39 -30.79 32.38
CA GLY A 81 -4.77 -30.83 33.79
C GLY A 81 -6.21 -30.38 34.07
N GLU A 82 -6.57 -30.22 35.35
CA GLU A 82 -7.93 -29.87 35.78
C GLU A 82 -8.41 -28.51 35.22
N ASN A 83 -7.49 -27.55 35.07
CA ASN A 83 -7.75 -26.20 34.57
C ASN A 83 -7.64 -26.09 33.04
N TRP A 84 -7.87 -27.17 32.28
CA TRP A 84 -7.73 -27.15 30.82
C TRP A 84 -8.70 -26.16 30.13
N ARG A 85 -9.91 -25.99 30.68
CA ARG A 85 -10.93 -25.09 30.11
C ARG A 85 -10.50 -23.62 30.08
N SER A 86 -9.75 -23.16 31.09
CA SER A 86 -9.27 -21.77 31.12
C SER A 86 -8.14 -21.50 30.11
N LYS A 87 -7.50 -22.56 29.60
CA LYS A 87 -6.47 -22.49 28.56
C LYS A 87 -7.03 -22.45 27.14
N LEU A 88 -8.33 -22.73 26.96
CA LEU A 88 -9.00 -22.62 25.67
C LEU A 88 -9.16 -21.16 25.27
N LEU A 89 -9.13 -20.88 23.97
CA LEU A 89 -9.63 -19.60 23.48
C LEU A 89 -11.17 -19.56 23.57
N PRO A 90 -11.76 -18.36 23.77
CA PRO A 90 -13.21 -18.18 23.62
C PRO A 90 -13.69 -18.73 22.27
N PRO A 91 -14.88 -19.38 22.21
CA PRO A 91 -15.40 -20.00 21.00
C PRO A 91 -15.99 -18.96 20.03
N MET A 92 -15.16 -18.00 19.62
CA MET A 92 -15.48 -16.96 18.67
C MET A 92 -14.27 -16.71 17.77
N PRO A 93 -14.42 -16.65 16.43
CA PRO A 93 -13.30 -16.44 15.51
C PRO A 93 -12.48 -15.17 15.80
N ALA A 94 -13.13 -14.12 16.29
CA ALA A 94 -12.49 -12.87 16.69
C ALA A 94 -11.47 -13.03 17.82
N ALA A 95 -11.55 -14.09 18.63
CA ALA A 95 -10.61 -14.31 19.73
C ALA A 95 -9.21 -14.69 19.25
N ALA A 96 -9.08 -15.37 18.10
CA ALA A 96 -7.80 -15.73 17.50
C ALA A 96 -7.31 -14.70 16.48
N ALA A 97 -8.20 -13.84 15.97
CA ALA A 97 -7.86 -12.85 14.96
C ALA A 97 -6.75 -11.90 15.43
N LEU A 98 -5.81 -11.60 14.53
CA LEU A 98 -4.65 -10.72 14.75
C LEU A 98 -3.63 -11.20 15.80
N ARG A 99 -3.71 -12.47 16.23
CA ARG A 99 -2.67 -13.08 17.08
C ARG A 99 -1.62 -13.79 16.25
N VAL A 100 -0.37 -13.75 16.69
CA VAL A 100 0.76 -14.46 16.05
C VAL A 100 0.91 -15.84 16.67
N LEU A 101 1.08 -16.88 15.85
CA LEU A 101 1.30 -18.25 16.31
C LEU A 101 2.74 -18.47 16.77
N LYS A 102 2.91 -19.07 17.96
CA LYS A 102 4.19 -19.55 18.50
C LYS A 102 4.64 -20.91 17.95
N ARG A 103 3.75 -21.63 17.26
CA ARG A 103 4.02 -22.96 16.72
C ARG A 103 3.11 -23.30 15.56
N ASN A 104 3.50 -24.32 14.79
CA ASN A 104 2.66 -24.88 13.74
C ASN A 104 1.41 -25.55 14.35
N VAL A 105 0.27 -25.36 13.70
CA VAL A 105 -1.04 -25.91 14.10
C VAL A 105 -1.66 -26.61 12.90
N LEU A 106 -2.11 -27.85 13.10
CA LEU A 106 -2.76 -28.62 12.04
C LEU A 106 -4.22 -28.23 11.89
N ALA A 107 -4.79 -28.49 10.72
CA ALA A 107 -6.23 -28.36 10.49
C ALA A 107 -7.02 -29.19 11.52
N ASP A 108 -8.18 -28.67 11.93
CA ASP A 108 -9.10 -29.22 12.93
C ASP A 108 -8.56 -29.35 14.36
N GLN A 109 -7.34 -28.85 14.61
CA GLN A 109 -6.77 -28.83 15.94
C GLN A 109 -7.37 -27.71 16.81
N VAL A 110 -7.70 -28.03 18.06
CA VAL A 110 -8.19 -27.06 19.06
C VAL A 110 -7.13 -26.01 19.37
N LEU A 111 -7.55 -24.74 19.30
CA LEU A 111 -6.71 -23.59 19.54
C LEU A 111 -6.68 -23.23 21.02
N LEU A 112 -5.48 -23.28 21.59
CA LEU A 112 -5.21 -22.96 22.98
C LEU A 112 -4.54 -21.59 23.08
N GLN A 113 -4.68 -20.92 24.23
CA GLN A 113 -4.07 -19.61 24.48
C GLN A 113 -2.54 -19.65 24.41
N ASP A 114 -1.91 -20.76 24.79
CA ASP A 114 -0.45 -20.95 24.77
C ASP A 114 0.12 -21.07 23.34
N TYR A 115 -0.73 -21.28 22.33
CA TYR A 115 -0.28 -21.34 20.92
C TYR A 115 0.01 -19.97 20.35
N PHE A 116 -0.38 -18.90 21.04
CA PHE A 116 -0.26 -17.54 20.57
C PHE A 116 0.75 -16.74 21.38
N GLU A 117 1.39 -15.80 20.71
CA GLU A 117 2.08 -14.71 21.38
C GLU A 117 1.09 -13.87 22.21
N GLU A 118 1.63 -13.17 23.21
CA GLU A 118 0.83 -12.22 23.96
C GLU A 118 0.29 -11.17 23.00
N LEU A 119 -0.96 -10.75 23.18
CA LEU A 119 -1.61 -9.81 22.29
C LEU A 119 -0.90 -8.45 22.40
N ALA A 120 0.03 -8.21 21.48
CA ALA A 120 0.74 -6.96 21.35
C ALA A 120 0.37 -6.30 20.04
N LEU A 121 0.26 -4.97 20.05
CA LEU A 121 0.21 -4.22 18.81
C LEU A 121 1.52 -4.42 18.05
N PRO A 122 1.46 -4.49 16.71
CA PRO A 122 2.66 -4.64 15.92
C PRO A 122 3.52 -3.39 16.12
N GLU A 123 4.82 -3.58 16.19
CA GLU A 123 5.75 -2.46 16.34
C GLU A 123 5.51 -1.40 15.26
N GLU A 124 5.51 -0.12 15.67
CA GLU A 124 5.36 1.04 14.79
C GLU A 124 6.39 0.99 13.65
N ILE A 125 5.99 1.43 12.46
CA ILE A 125 6.86 1.43 11.27
C ILE A 125 8.16 2.20 11.56
N SER A 126 8.08 3.33 12.26
CA SER A 126 9.24 4.15 12.64
C SER A 126 10.30 3.38 13.42
N ARG A 127 9.90 2.43 14.28
CA ARG A 127 10.82 1.62 15.08
C ARG A 127 11.37 0.41 14.32
N ARG A 128 10.64 -0.08 13.31
CA ARG A 128 11.09 -1.15 12.40
C ARG A 128 12.16 -0.70 11.39
N LEU A 129 12.18 0.61 11.10
CA LEU A 129 13.15 1.19 10.18
C LEU A 129 14.52 1.32 10.84
N GLU A 130 15.57 0.98 10.10
CA GLU A 130 16.93 1.26 10.55
C GLU A 130 17.18 2.78 10.60
N PRO A 131 17.99 3.27 11.54
CA PRO A 131 18.33 4.69 11.63
C PRO A 131 18.86 5.24 10.29
N GLY A 132 18.35 6.41 9.89
CA GLY A 132 18.73 7.05 8.62
C GLY A 132 18.03 6.50 7.37
N THR A 133 17.15 5.51 7.51
CA THR A 133 16.33 5.01 6.40
C THR A 133 14.94 5.67 6.37
N ARG A 134 14.22 5.48 5.27
CA ARG A 134 12.84 5.91 5.04
C ARG A 134 12.01 4.75 4.52
N ALA A 135 10.72 4.76 4.87
CA ALA A 135 9.73 3.88 4.28
C ALA A 135 9.17 4.51 3.01
N VAL A 136 9.18 3.77 1.90
CA VAL A 136 8.50 4.14 0.65
C VAL A 136 7.48 3.07 0.28
N ASN A 137 6.25 3.48 -0.03
CA ASN A 137 5.21 2.56 -0.48
C ASN A 137 5.27 2.42 -2.00
N VAL A 138 5.29 1.18 -2.48
CA VAL A 138 5.40 0.85 -3.90
C VAL A 138 4.23 -0.05 -4.29
N GLN A 139 3.51 0.36 -5.34
CA GLN A 139 2.43 -0.42 -5.92
C GLN A 139 2.94 -1.19 -7.13
N VAL A 140 2.90 -2.52 -7.06
CA VAL A 140 3.45 -3.39 -8.10
C VAL A 140 2.43 -4.47 -8.47
N PRO A 141 2.12 -4.67 -9.76
CA PRO A 141 1.28 -5.79 -10.19
C PRO A 141 1.85 -7.13 -9.71
N LYS A 142 0.99 -8.09 -9.38
CA LYS A 142 1.40 -9.42 -8.90
C LYS A 142 2.40 -10.12 -9.84
N SER A 143 2.20 -9.97 -11.16
CA SER A 143 3.10 -10.51 -12.20
C SER A 143 4.52 -9.93 -12.16
N ARG A 144 4.72 -8.76 -11.56
CA ARG A 144 6.00 -8.05 -11.44
C ARG A 144 6.61 -8.08 -10.04
N ALA A 145 6.02 -8.86 -9.14
CA ALA A 145 6.45 -9.05 -7.76
C ALA A 145 6.62 -10.54 -7.46
N VAL A 146 7.23 -11.28 -8.40
CA VAL A 146 7.50 -12.74 -8.27
C VAL A 146 6.22 -13.53 -7.98
N GLY A 147 5.13 -13.19 -8.67
CA GLY A 147 3.83 -13.82 -8.44
C GLY A 147 3.22 -13.53 -7.06
N GLY A 148 3.68 -12.51 -6.35
CA GLY A 148 3.26 -12.17 -4.99
C GLY A 148 3.95 -12.98 -3.89
N GLN A 149 4.98 -13.77 -4.21
CA GLN A 149 5.63 -14.63 -3.20
C GLN A 149 6.51 -13.88 -2.20
N LEU A 150 6.83 -12.61 -2.48
CA LEU A 150 7.63 -11.75 -1.61
C LEU A 150 7.01 -11.65 -0.20
N ARG A 151 7.86 -11.77 0.83
CA ARG A 151 7.48 -11.75 2.25
C ARG A 151 8.06 -10.53 2.98
N VAL A 152 7.43 -10.18 4.11
CA VAL A 152 7.97 -9.17 5.03
C VAL A 152 9.30 -9.70 5.60
N GLY A 153 10.32 -8.84 5.61
CA GLY A 153 11.68 -9.16 6.04
C GLY A 153 12.63 -9.57 4.91
N GLU A 154 12.13 -9.90 3.72
CA GLU A 154 12.97 -10.21 2.56
C GLU A 154 13.57 -8.94 1.93
N TYR A 155 14.65 -9.12 1.18
CA TYR A 155 15.33 -8.06 0.44
C TYR A 155 14.99 -8.15 -1.04
N VAL A 156 14.75 -7.00 -1.67
CA VAL A 156 14.41 -6.90 -3.08
C VAL A 156 15.18 -5.81 -3.80
N ASP A 157 15.47 -6.04 -5.07
CA ASP A 157 15.91 -5.03 -6.01
C ASP A 157 14.69 -4.43 -6.72
N VAL A 158 14.66 -3.11 -6.83
CA VAL A 158 13.62 -2.35 -7.53
C VAL A 158 14.11 -2.02 -8.92
N PHE A 159 13.41 -2.53 -9.93
CA PHE A 159 13.68 -2.25 -11.33
C PHE A 159 12.63 -1.32 -11.91
N LEU A 160 13.07 -0.33 -12.69
CA LEU A 160 12.21 0.51 -13.50
C LEU A 160 12.31 0.07 -14.96
N THR A 161 11.16 -0.21 -15.58
CA THR A 161 11.03 -0.37 -17.03
C THR A 161 10.32 0.85 -17.60
N THR A 162 10.95 1.54 -18.54
CA THR A 162 10.41 2.78 -19.13
C THR A 162 10.85 2.93 -20.59
N GLU A 163 10.10 3.71 -21.36
CA GLU A 163 10.45 4.09 -22.72
C GLU A 163 11.42 5.26 -22.67
N VAL A 164 12.59 5.07 -23.27
CA VAL A 164 13.64 6.07 -23.39
C VAL A 164 13.72 6.51 -24.84
N THR A 165 13.72 7.82 -25.07
CA THR A 165 13.97 8.39 -26.41
C THR A 165 15.44 8.80 -26.51
N ILE A 166 16.18 8.19 -27.42
CA ILE A 166 17.59 8.50 -27.71
C ILE A 166 17.69 8.92 -29.18
N GLY A 167 17.86 10.22 -29.43
CA GLY A 167 17.74 10.77 -30.78
C GLY A 167 16.32 10.60 -31.32
N ASP A 168 16.17 9.94 -32.47
CA ASP A 168 14.87 9.65 -33.10
C ASP A 168 14.35 8.24 -32.78
N GLN A 169 15.07 7.46 -31.96
CA GLN A 169 14.68 6.09 -31.61
C GLN A 169 14.05 6.05 -30.21
N GLN A 170 12.93 5.34 -30.10
CA GLN A 170 12.31 4.97 -28.82
C GLN A 170 12.65 3.52 -28.50
N GLU A 171 13.22 3.30 -27.31
CA GLU A 171 13.60 1.97 -26.85
C GLU A 171 13.04 1.73 -25.44
N LEU A 172 12.48 0.54 -25.21
CA LEU A 172 12.09 0.12 -23.88
C LEU A 172 13.34 -0.37 -23.13
N ARG A 173 13.69 0.30 -22.04
CA ARG A 173 14.84 -0.08 -21.21
C ARG A 173 14.39 -0.43 -19.80
N THR A 174 15.15 -1.34 -19.18
CA THR A 174 14.99 -1.73 -17.78
C THR A 174 16.29 -1.54 -17.04
N ALA A 175 16.25 -0.87 -15.88
CA ALA A 175 17.42 -0.68 -15.01
C ALA A 175 17.05 -0.84 -13.54
N CYS A 176 18.01 -1.30 -12.72
CA CYS A 176 17.85 -1.37 -11.27
C CYS A 176 18.05 0.02 -10.67
N ILE A 177 16.99 0.60 -10.08
CA ILE A 177 17.03 1.94 -9.50
C ILE A 177 17.39 1.89 -8.00
N ALA A 178 17.10 0.79 -7.31
CA ALA A 178 17.41 0.63 -5.90
C ALA A 178 17.70 -0.83 -5.57
N ARG A 179 18.91 -1.13 -5.07
CA ARG A 179 19.33 -2.48 -4.69
C ARG A 179 18.95 -2.84 -3.24
N SER A 180 18.76 -4.11 -2.94
CA SER A 180 18.70 -4.68 -1.59
C SER A 180 17.81 -3.89 -0.61
N CYS A 181 16.61 -3.51 -1.05
CA CYS A 181 15.61 -2.84 -0.24
C CYS A 181 14.87 -3.86 0.64
N LYS A 182 14.81 -3.64 1.95
CA LYS A 182 14.12 -4.55 2.87
C LYS A 182 12.60 -4.31 2.84
N ILE A 183 11.80 -5.35 2.71
CA ILE A 183 10.33 -5.25 2.80
C ILE A 183 9.93 -5.16 4.27
N VAL A 184 9.40 -4.01 4.70
CA VAL A 184 8.93 -3.82 6.07
C VAL A 184 7.44 -4.08 6.25
N MET A 185 6.66 -3.96 5.15
CA MET A 185 5.23 -4.27 5.14
C MET A 185 4.80 -4.78 3.76
N LYS A 186 3.77 -5.62 3.77
CA LYS A 186 3.08 -6.13 2.58
C LYS A 186 1.58 -5.84 2.73
N ARG A 187 0.90 -5.43 1.66
CA ARG A 187 -0.52 -5.04 1.65
C ARG A 187 -0.87 -3.94 2.66
N ASN A 188 0.05 -3.00 2.90
CA ASN A 188 -0.10 -1.96 3.92
C ASN A 188 -0.38 -2.50 5.33
N THR A 189 -0.05 -3.78 5.60
CA THR A 189 -0.16 -4.37 6.93
C THR A 189 1.24 -4.73 7.46
N PRO A 190 1.54 -4.42 8.73
CA PRO A 190 2.79 -4.84 9.38
C PRO A 190 2.76 -6.32 9.81
N TRP A 191 1.61 -6.98 9.67
CA TRP A 191 1.39 -8.37 10.06
C TRP A 191 1.80 -9.36 8.96
N THR A 192 2.36 -10.51 9.36
CA THR A 192 2.71 -11.60 8.43
C THR A 192 1.50 -12.49 8.20
N VAL A 193 0.73 -12.18 7.15
CA VAL A 193 -0.53 -12.86 6.86
C VAL A 193 -0.38 -13.87 5.72
N LEU A 194 -0.76 -15.13 5.98
CA LEU A 194 -0.88 -16.18 4.96
C LEU A 194 -2.26 -16.14 4.30
N MET A 195 -2.44 -15.19 3.39
CA MET A 195 -3.64 -15.11 2.56
C MET A 195 -3.22 -15.08 1.09
N MET A 196 -4.07 -15.56 0.19
CA MET A 196 -3.81 -15.44 -1.24
C MET A 196 -3.81 -13.96 -1.65
N ASP A 197 -2.82 -13.58 -2.45
CA ASP A 197 -2.77 -12.26 -3.06
C ASP A 197 -3.85 -12.15 -4.15
N PRO A 198 -4.67 -11.08 -4.18
CA PRO A 198 -5.68 -10.89 -5.22
C PRO A 198 -4.99 -10.76 -6.58
N ASP A 199 -5.51 -11.45 -7.60
CA ASP A 199 -4.94 -11.41 -8.96
C ASP A 199 -5.23 -10.08 -9.67
N ASP A 200 -6.38 -9.46 -9.38
CA ASP A 200 -6.87 -8.28 -10.10
C ASP A 200 -6.36 -6.94 -9.54
N LYS A 201 -5.58 -6.94 -8.46
CA LYS A 201 -5.16 -5.72 -7.75
C LYS A 201 -3.64 -5.63 -7.63
N PRO A 202 -3.06 -4.43 -7.79
CA PRO A 202 -1.65 -4.23 -7.49
C PRO A 202 -1.40 -4.48 -6.00
N LEU A 203 -0.24 -5.08 -5.72
CA LEU A 203 0.23 -5.32 -4.36
C LEU A 203 0.98 -4.10 -3.86
N ASN A 204 0.69 -3.69 -2.63
CA ASN A 204 1.40 -2.61 -1.95
C ASN A 204 2.55 -3.22 -1.14
N PHE A 205 3.76 -2.72 -1.34
CA PHE A 205 4.94 -3.08 -0.56
C PHE A 205 5.53 -1.81 0.04
N THR A 206 5.74 -1.81 1.35
CA THR A 206 6.52 -0.76 2.00
C THR A 206 7.96 -1.22 2.08
N LEU A 207 8.84 -0.50 1.40
CA LEU A 207 10.27 -0.78 1.34
C LEU A 207 11.02 0.17 2.28
N GLN A 208 12.01 -0.36 2.99
CA GLN A 208 12.98 0.42 3.74
C GLN A 208 14.17 0.71 2.83
N THR A 209 14.44 2.00 2.61
CA THR A 209 15.53 2.47 1.73
C THR A 209 16.17 3.72 2.33
N ASN A 210 17.34 4.14 1.83
CA ASN A 210 17.88 5.46 2.18
C ASN A 210 17.00 6.59 1.58
N PRO A 211 17.15 7.85 2.05
CA PRO A 211 16.35 8.98 1.57
C PRO A 211 16.46 9.24 0.06
N TYR A 212 17.63 9.02 -0.55
CA TYR A 212 17.84 9.22 -1.99
C TYR A 212 17.06 8.20 -2.82
N ARG A 213 17.19 6.92 -2.48
CA ARG A 213 16.45 5.82 -3.13
C ARG A 213 14.94 5.95 -2.93
N ALA A 214 14.49 6.39 -1.75
CA ALA A 214 13.06 6.63 -1.51
C ALA A 214 12.50 7.67 -2.49
N ALA A 215 13.17 8.82 -2.61
CA ALA A 215 12.80 9.87 -3.55
C ALA A 215 12.91 9.39 -5.02
N LEU A 216 13.91 8.58 -5.33
CA LEU A 216 14.11 8.00 -6.66
C LEU A 216 13.01 7.02 -7.05
N ILE A 217 12.58 6.14 -6.13
CA ILE A 217 11.48 5.20 -6.35
C ILE A 217 10.17 5.95 -6.56
N GLU A 218 9.90 6.96 -5.73
CA GLU A 218 8.72 7.81 -5.86
C GLU A 218 8.71 8.53 -7.21
N TYR A 219 9.82 9.14 -7.61
CA TYR A 219 9.96 9.79 -8.91
C TYR A 219 9.79 8.80 -10.07
N ALA A 220 10.49 7.65 -10.01
CA ALA A 220 10.46 6.60 -11.03
C ALA A 220 9.05 6.03 -11.23
N SER A 221 8.23 5.96 -10.18
CA SER A 221 6.84 5.49 -10.28
C SER A 221 5.99 6.32 -11.24
N THR A 222 6.35 7.59 -11.46
CA THR A 222 5.68 8.49 -12.41
C THR A 222 6.15 8.33 -13.85
N ARG A 223 7.31 7.69 -14.08
CA ARG A 223 7.97 7.61 -15.39
C ARG A 223 7.85 6.25 -16.06
N GLY A 224 7.40 5.23 -15.36
CA GLY A 224 7.32 3.89 -15.93
C GLY A 224 6.80 2.87 -14.96
N GLN A 225 7.18 1.63 -15.22
CA GLN A 225 6.64 0.46 -14.54
C GLN A 225 7.68 -0.12 -13.60
N LEU A 226 7.33 -0.21 -12.32
CA LEU A 226 8.18 -0.81 -11.30
C LEU A 226 7.99 -2.33 -11.25
N SER A 227 9.08 -3.03 -10.94
CA SER A 227 9.11 -4.47 -10.67
C SER A 227 10.06 -4.76 -9.51
N LEU A 228 9.76 -5.81 -8.75
CA LEU A 228 10.51 -6.22 -7.58
C LEU A 228 11.07 -7.62 -7.81
N LEU A 229 12.38 -7.77 -7.70
CA LEU A 229 13.06 -9.07 -7.78
C LEU A 229 13.73 -9.39 -6.43
N PRO A 230 13.72 -10.64 -5.95
CA PRO A 230 14.38 -11.01 -4.71
C PRO A 230 15.88 -10.79 -4.84
N ALA A 231 16.49 -10.26 -3.80
CA ALA A 231 17.92 -9.99 -3.72
C ALA A 231 18.52 -10.62 -2.46
N SER A 232 19.82 -10.90 -2.50
CA SER A 232 20.54 -11.27 -1.28
C SER A 232 20.56 -10.09 -0.29
N PRO A 233 20.55 -10.36 1.03
CA PRO A 233 20.78 -9.32 2.02
C PRO A 233 22.09 -8.56 1.72
N PRO A 234 22.11 -7.24 1.88
CA PRO A 234 23.31 -6.46 1.65
C PRO A 234 24.35 -6.78 2.74
N PRO A 235 25.66 -6.57 2.47
CA PRO A 235 26.67 -6.66 3.51
C PRO A 235 26.32 -5.69 4.65
N LYS A 236 26.62 -6.09 5.89
CA LYS A 236 26.39 -5.24 7.06
C LYS A 236 27.36 -4.05 7.03
N LEU A 237 26.87 -2.91 6.57
CA LEU A 237 27.60 -1.65 6.59
C LEU A 237 27.45 -0.98 7.97
N PRO A 238 28.39 -0.09 8.36
CA PRO A 238 28.21 0.74 9.54
C PRO A 238 26.91 1.56 9.46
N PRO A 239 26.24 1.83 10.60
CA PRO A 239 25.02 2.63 10.60
C PRO A 239 25.23 3.99 9.91
N GLY A 240 24.34 4.33 8.96
CA GLY A 240 24.39 5.59 8.21
C GLY A 240 25.30 5.59 6.98
N VAL A 241 26.02 4.50 6.69
CA VAL A 241 26.78 4.32 5.45
C VAL A 241 25.95 3.49 4.47
N PHE A 242 25.64 4.08 3.31
CA PHE A 242 24.89 3.44 2.24
C PHE A 242 25.73 3.22 0.98
N SER A 243 26.86 3.92 0.86
CA SER A 243 27.74 3.79 -0.29
C SER A 243 28.37 2.40 -0.36
N ASP A 244 28.45 1.89 -1.59
CA ASP A 244 29.14 0.65 -1.92
C ASP A 244 30.35 0.98 -2.80
N PRO A 245 31.58 0.95 -2.26
CA PRO A 245 32.78 1.34 -3.00
C PRO A 245 33.10 0.37 -4.14
N SER A 246 32.56 -0.85 -4.12
CA SER A 246 32.73 -1.82 -5.21
C SER A 246 31.87 -1.48 -6.44
N SER A 247 30.85 -0.63 -6.26
CA SER A 247 29.93 -0.27 -7.32
C SER A 247 30.10 1.19 -7.73
N PRO A 248 30.48 1.48 -8.99
CA PRO A 248 30.65 2.86 -9.45
C PRO A 248 29.35 3.68 -9.34
N GLU A 249 28.21 3.01 -9.50
CA GLU A 249 26.88 3.62 -9.44
C GLU A 249 26.48 4.09 -8.02
N TYR A 250 27.01 3.44 -6.98
CA TYR A 250 26.63 3.67 -5.57
C TYR A 250 27.77 4.23 -4.72
N ALA A 251 28.97 4.41 -5.28
CA ALA A 251 30.12 4.99 -4.59
C ALA A 251 29.84 6.41 -4.04
N GLN A 252 28.96 7.17 -4.71
CA GLN A 252 28.60 8.55 -4.32
C GLN A 252 27.25 8.66 -3.61
N GLU A 253 26.67 7.55 -3.17
CA GLU A 253 25.32 7.52 -2.63
C GLU A 253 25.16 8.33 -1.35
N ASP A 254 26.12 8.24 -0.43
CA ASP A 254 26.09 8.99 0.84
C ASP A 254 26.09 10.51 0.61
N GLN A 255 26.85 10.98 -0.39
CA GLN A 255 26.85 12.40 -0.77
C GLN A 255 25.50 12.83 -1.34
N ARG A 256 24.81 11.97 -2.09
CA ARG A 256 23.46 12.26 -2.62
C ARG A 256 22.42 12.26 -1.50
N VAL A 257 22.51 11.32 -0.57
CA VAL A 257 21.65 11.27 0.63
C VAL A 257 21.81 12.55 1.44
N GLU A 258 23.05 12.98 1.69
CA GLU A 258 23.33 14.22 2.43
C GLU A 258 22.74 15.45 1.72
N LYS A 259 22.93 15.57 0.39
CA LYS A 259 22.36 16.68 -0.40
C LYS A 259 20.84 16.70 -0.39
N ILE A 260 20.18 15.53 -0.46
CA ILE A 260 18.71 15.46 -0.36
C ILE A 260 18.22 15.82 1.03
N VAL A 261 18.88 15.33 2.09
CA VAL A 261 18.52 15.68 3.47
C VAL A 261 18.71 17.17 3.73
N LYS A 262 19.75 17.79 3.14
CA LYS A 262 19.97 19.25 3.18
C LYS A 262 19.02 20.04 2.27
N GLY A 263 18.25 19.38 1.40
CA GLY A 263 17.39 20.03 0.41
C GLY A 263 18.15 20.75 -0.71
N THR A 264 19.44 20.48 -0.90
CA THR A 264 20.27 21.09 -1.96
C THR A 264 20.24 20.32 -3.28
N MET A 265 19.62 19.14 -3.28
CA MET A 265 19.42 18.30 -4.46
C MET A 265 17.99 17.76 -4.46
N ALA A 266 17.38 17.72 -5.65
CA ALA A 266 16.15 16.98 -5.92
C ALA A 266 16.45 15.88 -6.95
N VAL A 267 15.73 14.76 -6.87
CA VAL A 267 15.84 13.69 -7.87
C VAL A 267 15.25 14.19 -9.19
N SER A 268 15.93 13.91 -10.30
CA SER A 268 15.53 14.39 -11.63
C SER A 268 15.79 13.36 -12.73
N ASP A 269 15.43 13.70 -13.97
CA ASP A 269 15.75 12.89 -15.15
C ASP A 269 17.25 12.63 -15.30
N ALA A 270 18.12 13.52 -14.78
CA ALA A 270 19.56 13.29 -14.78
C ALA A 270 19.98 12.06 -13.94
N ASP A 271 19.27 11.78 -12.85
CA ASP A 271 19.51 10.58 -12.04
C ASP A 271 19.13 9.31 -12.80
N LEU A 272 17.99 9.33 -13.50
CA LEU A 272 17.56 8.22 -14.34
C LEU A 272 18.51 8.03 -15.51
N MET A 273 18.89 9.10 -16.23
CA MET A 273 19.86 9.02 -17.32
C MET A 273 21.17 8.34 -16.88
N ARG A 274 21.67 8.71 -15.70
CA ARG A 274 22.85 8.07 -15.11
C ARG A 274 22.65 6.58 -14.87
N ILE A 275 21.54 6.19 -14.21
CA ILE A 275 21.23 4.78 -13.90
C ILE A 275 21.07 3.94 -15.17
N PHE A 276 20.43 4.48 -16.20
CA PHE A 276 20.24 3.82 -17.49
C PHE A 276 21.50 3.91 -18.39
N ASN A 277 22.58 4.53 -17.91
CA ASN A 277 23.81 4.80 -18.64
C ASN A 277 23.54 5.48 -20.00
N ILE A 278 22.59 6.41 -20.02
CA ILE A 278 22.24 7.21 -21.20
C ILE A 278 23.13 8.43 -21.21
N GLN A 279 23.99 8.53 -22.21
CA GLN A 279 24.78 9.73 -22.42
C GLN A 279 23.83 10.87 -22.82
N PRO A 280 23.94 12.05 -22.17
CA PRO A 280 23.22 13.22 -22.65
C PRO A 280 23.62 13.48 -24.11
N PRO A 281 22.67 13.96 -24.95
CA PRO A 281 23.03 14.31 -26.31
C PRO A 281 24.17 15.33 -26.20
N PRO A 282 25.23 15.22 -27.03
CA PRO A 282 26.30 16.19 -26.99
C PRO A 282 25.66 17.58 -27.08
N PRO A 283 26.05 18.53 -26.22
CA PRO A 283 25.52 19.88 -26.29
C PRO A 283 25.67 20.29 -27.73
N ARG A 284 24.57 20.68 -28.37
CA ARG A 284 24.57 20.98 -29.80
C ARG A 284 25.73 21.92 -30.05
N GLY A 285 26.74 21.39 -30.74
CA GLY A 285 27.86 22.20 -31.19
C GLY A 285 27.23 23.40 -31.86
N LEU A 286 27.67 24.59 -31.48
CA LEU A 286 27.35 25.78 -32.23
C LEU A 286 27.53 25.46 -33.70
N PRO A 287 26.54 25.78 -34.56
CA PRO A 287 26.65 25.46 -35.97
C PRO A 287 28.02 25.96 -36.45
N PRO A 288 28.80 25.13 -37.17
CA PRO A 288 30.17 25.47 -37.52
C PRO A 288 30.19 26.85 -38.19
N GLY A 289 30.95 27.79 -37.60
CA GLY A 289 31.03 29.18 -38.03
C GLY A 289 30.18 30.18 -37.23
N ALA A 290 29.37 29.75 -36.25
CA ALA A 290 28.65 30.71 -35.41
C ALA A 290 29.61 31.45 -34.46
N THR A 291 29.65 32.79 -34.56
CA THR A 291 30.39 33.64 -33.63
C THR A 291 29.58 33.78 -32.35
N VAL A 292 30.12 33.30 -31.23
CA VAL A 292 29.52 33.52 -29.91
C VAL A 292 30.16 34.72 -29.26
N ILE A 293 29.34 35.73 -28.98
CA ILE A 293 29.72 36.87 -28.16
C ILE A 293 29.31 36.54 -26.74
N HIS A 294 30.29 36.32 -25.86
CA HIS A 294 30.07 36.16 -24.42
C HIS A 294 29.88 37.54 -23.79
N HIS A 295 28.72 37.77 -23.17
CA HIS A 295 28.41 39.02 -22.49
C HIS A 295 28.85 38.88 -21.04
N LEU A 296 29.78 39.75 -20.61
CA LEU A 296 30.22 39.83 -19.22
C LEU A 296 29.80 41.19 -18.66
N THR A 297 29.14 41.19 -17.50
CA THR A 297 28.85 42.41 -16.74
C THR A 297 29.71 42.40 -15.49
N GLY A 298 30.88 43.04 -15.57
CA GLY A 298 31.91 42.94 -14.54
C GLY A 298 32.56 41.56 -14.54
N VAL A 299 32.48 40.85 -13.41
CA VAL A 299 32.94 39.45 -13.25
C VAL A 299 31.82 38.41 -13.35
N LYS A 300 30.58 38.84 -13.63
CA LYS A 300 29.43 37.95 -13.75
C LYS A 300 29.12 37.66 -15.21
N ASP A 301 28.82 36.40 -15.49
CA ASP A 301 28.30 35.95 -16.76
C ASP A 301 26.92 36.61 -17.00
N ALA A 302 26.81 37.38 -18.08
CA ALA A 302 25.60 38.11 -18.46
C ALA A 302 24.91 37.50 -19.70
N GLY A 303 25.34 36.31 -20.11
CA GLY A 303 24.73 35.53 -21.19
C GLY A 303 25.56 35.52 -22.47
N TYR A 304 25.00 34.99 -23.55
CA TYR A 304 25.70 34.77 -24.82
C TYR A 304 24.80 35.21 -25.98
N THR A 305 25.39 35.87 -26.98
CA THR A 305 24.75 36.12 -28.28
C THR A 305 25.41 35.25 -29.33
N ILE A 306 24.62 34.50 -30.08
CA ILE A 306 25.10 33.60 -31.14
C ILE A 306 24.80 34.25 -32.49
N ILE A 307 25.83 34.55 -33.27
CA ILE A 307 25.73 35.09 -34.63
C ILE A 307 26.02 33.95 -35.61
N PRO A 308 25.01 33.41 -36.34
CA PRO A 308 25.26 32.38 -37.34
C PRO A 308 26.08 32.94 -38.52
N HIS A 309 27.14 32.24 -38.95
CA HIS A 309 27.83 32.58 -40.20
C HIS A 309 26.92 32.30 -41.40
N GLY A 310 26.70 33.32 -42.24
CA GLY A 310 26.13 33.16 -43.58
C GLY A 310 24.63 33.47 -43.75
N GLY A 311 23.92 33.92 -42.71
CA GLY A 311 22.52 34.35 -42.82
C GLY A 311 22.39 35.85 -42.56
N ALA A 312 21.59 36.54 -43.38
CA ALA A 312 21.23 37.94 -43.20
C ALA A 312 20.92 38.25 -41.73
N TYR A 313 21.44 39.36 -41.21
CA TYR A 313 21.09 39.89 -39.90
C TYR A 313 19.56 39.99 -39.79
N HIS A 314 18.93 39.03 -39.11
CA HIS A 314 17.65 39.26 -38.47
C HIS A 314 18.00 39.70 -37.05
N PRO A 315 17.98 41.00 -36.72
CA PRO A 315 18.06 41.41 -35.34
C PRO A 315 16.85 40.78 -34.63
N ALA A 316 17.09 39.67 -33.92
CA ALA A 316 16.18 39.20 -32.90
C ALA A 316 16.08 40.37 -31.93
N THR A 317 14.96 41.08 -32.02
CA THR A 317 14.64 42.20 -31.17
C THR A 317 14.68 41.63 -29.75
N LEU A 318 15.71 42.03 -28.99
CA LEU A 318 15.72 41.83 -27.54
C LEU A 318 14.35 42.26 -27.03
N PRO A 319 13.64 41.45 -26.20
CA PRO A 319 12.44 41.94 -25.54
C PRO A 319 12.82 43.25 -24.87
N GLY A 320 12.19 44.32 -25.34
CA GLY A 320 12.65 45.68 -25.12
C GLY A 320 12.91 45.91 -23.65
N ALA A 321 14.10 46.44 -23.35
CA ALA A 321 14.30 47.16 -22.13
C ALA A 321 13.15 48.15 -22.01
N VAL A 322 12.31 47.97 -20.98
CA VAL A 322 11.22 48.89 -20.65
C VAL A 322 11.83 50.29 -20.61
N PRO A 323 11.41 51.22 -21.49
CA PRO A 323 11.93 52.57 -21.43
C PRO A 323 11.60 53.16 -20.05
N PRO A 324 12.52 53.92 -19.42
CA PRO A 324 12.21 54.60 -18.18
C PRO A 324 10.98 55.48 -18.41
N ASN A 325 9.95 55.25 -17.61
CA ASN A 325 8.72 56.03 -17.62
C ASN A 325 9.08 57.53 -17.52
N PRO A 326 8.81 58.35 -18.56
CA PRO A 326 9.16 59.77 -18.55
C PRO A 326 8.25 60.61 -17.62
N ASN A 327 7.23 60.02 -17.00
CA ASN A 327 6.39 60.67 -16.01
C ASN A 327 6.84 60.33 -14.58
N GLY A 328 8.08 60.71 -14.25
CA GLY A 328 8.54 60.85 -12.88
C GLY A 328 7.94 62.10 -12.25
N ASN A 329 6.70 61.99 -11.75
CA ASN A 329 6.15 63.00 -10.86
C ASN A 329 6.51 62.61 -9.42
N TYR A 330 7.65 63.12 -8.94
CA TYR A 330 8.03 63.04 -7.52
C TYR A 330 7.17 64.01 -6.71
N ASN A 331 5.97 63.59 -6.32
CA ASN A 331 5.30 64.19 -5.16
C ASN A 331 5.76 63.45 -3.91
N ARG A 332 6.72 64.06 -3.21
CA ARG A 332 6.87 63.90 -1.76
C ARG A 332 5.59 64.44 -1.12
N ASP A 333 5.16 63.79 -0.04
CA ASP A 333 4.08 64.18 0.86
C ASP A 333 2.67 63.67 0.51
N ALA A 334 2.42 62.37 0.73
CA ALA A 334 1.09 61.90 1.11
C ALA A 334 1.16 60.59 1.92
N VAL A 335 0.54 60.63 3.09
CA VAL A 335 0.30 59.56 4.06
C VAL A 335 -0.51 58.41 3.44
N PRO A 336 -0.26 57.12 3.78
CA PRO A 336 -0.98 56.01 3.17
C PRO A 336 -2.37 55.79 3.81
N PRO A 337 -3.45 55.59 3.01
CA PRO A 337 -4.68 54.97 3.49
C PRO A 337 -4.65 53.44 3.35
N PRO A 338 -5.50 52.70 4.08
CA PRO A 338 -5.45 51.25 4.19
C PRO A 338 -5.99 50.52 2.95
N TYR A 339 -5.35 49.38 2.66
CA TYR A 339 -5.67 48.43 1.60
C TYR A 339 -7.12 47.92 1.66
N THR A 340 -7.82 48.00 0.53
CA THR A 340 -8.95 47.12 0.20
C THR A 340 -8.59 46.32 -1.06
N PRO A 341 -8.70 44.97 -1.06
CA PRO A 341 -8.41 44.18 -2.24
C PRO A 341 -9.57 44.22 -3.24
N VAL A 342 -9.30 44.76 -4.43
CA VAL A 342 -10.20 44.70 -5.59
C VAL A 342 -9.95 43.38 -6.34
N TYR A 343 -11.00 42.57 -6.47
CA TYR A 343 -11.04 41.41 -7.37
C TYR A 343 -11.19 41.87 -8.83
N PRO A 344 -10.47 41.31 -9.81
CA PRO A 344 -10.76 41.56 -11.21
C PRO A 344 -11.94 40.68 -11.66
N ALA A 345 -12.98 41.36 -12.14
CA ALA A 345 -14.12 40.79 -12.84
C ALA A 345 -13.69 40.24 -14.21
N GLY A 346 -14.27 39.09 -14.58
CA GLY A 346 -14.08 38.46 -15.87
C GLY A 346 -14.62 39.30 -17.02
N GLY A 347 -13.81 39.45 -18.05
CA GLY A 347 -14.16 40.08 -19.31
C GLY A 347 -13.77 39.16 -20.46
N SER A 348 -14.78 38.55 -21.08
CA SER A 348 -14.73 37.89 -22.37
C SER A 348 -14.47 38.91 -23.48
N ARG A 349 -13.58 38.59 -24.43
CA ARG A 349 -13.82 38.88 -25.85
C ARG A 349 -12.83 38.18 -26.78
N ASP A 350 -13.44 37.52 -27.75
CA ASP A 350 -12.87 36.95 -28.96
C ASP A 350 -12.18 37.98 -29.86
N SER A 351 -11.41 37.42 -30.79
CA SER A 351 -10.91 37.99 -32.05
C SER A 351 -9.66 38.88 -31.96
N MET A 352 -8.53 38.33 -32.43
CA MET A 352 -7.84 38.77 -33.66
C MET A 352 -6.43 38.15 -33.73
N GLY A 353 -6.04 37.72 -34.93
CA GLY A 353 -4.63 37.66 -35.32
C GLY A 353 -3.93 36.31 -35.17
N ARG A 354 -4.14 35.43 -36.16
CA ARG A 354 -3.16 34.38 -36.50
C ARG A 354 -1.86 35.07 -36.92
N VAL A 355 -0.88 35.13 -36.03
CA VAL A 355 0.52 35.43 -36.41
C VAL A 355 1.18 34.11 -36.74
N SER A 356 1.66 34.01 -37.97
CA SER A 356 2.44 32.89 -38.46
C SER A 356 3.73 32.77 -37.64
N SER A 357 3.85 31.71 -36.84
CA SER A 357 5.10 31.39 -36.17
C SER A 357 6.05 30.74 -37.19
N LEU A 358 7.17 31.42 -37.44
CA LEU A 358 8.37 30.88 -38.09
C LEU A 358 8.79 29.55 -37.44
N PRO A 359 9.48 28.66 -38.17
CA PRO A 359 9.86 27.36 -37.66
C PRO A 359 10.81 27.55 -36.47
N ALA A 360 10.43 27.02 -35.32
CA ALA A 360 11.36 26.83 -34.22
C ALA A 360 12.59 26.11 -34.79
N ALA A 361 13.77 26.72 -34.64
CA ALA A 361 15.03 26.06 -34.93
C ALA A 361 14.98 24.71 -34.23
N ALA A 362 14.88 23.63 -35.01
CA ALA A 362 14.50 22.30 -34.55
C ALA A 362 15.42 21.91 -33.40
N ALA A 363 15.02 22.11 -32.13
CA ALA A 363 15.81 21.79 -30.96
C ALA A 363 16.06 20.28 -30.94
N SER A 364 17.22 19.83 -30.45
CA SER A 364 17.52 18.40 -30.39
C SER A 364 16.46 17.83 -29.48
N ALA A 365 15.74 16.82 -29.94
CA ALA A 365 14.68 16.20 -29.16
C ALA A 365 15.23 15.95 -27.74
N PRO A 366 14.68 16.61 -26.71
CA PRO A 366 15.18 16.43 -25.35
C PRO A 366 15.02 14.94 -25.01
N ILE A 367 16.08 14.32 -24.48
CA ILE A 367 15.96 13.00 -23.86
C ILE A 367 14.91 13.17 -22.76
N SER A 368 13.77 12.56 -22.99
CA SER A 368 12.62 12.67 -22.11
C SER A 368 12.20 11.27 -21.76
N PHE A 369 12.01 11.04 -20.46
CA PHE A 369 11.27 9.89 -19.99
C PHE A 369 9.81 10.22 -20.21
N ARG A 370 9.19 9.51 -21.14
CA ARG A 370 7.78 9.74 -21.44
C ARG A 370 7.00 9.39 -20.18
N LEU A 371 6.19 10.32 -19.69
CA LEU A 371 5.16 9.96 -18.72
C LEU A 371 4.31 8.86 -19.37
N PRO A 372 3.88 7.82 -18.63
CA PRO A 372 2.99 6.81 -19.17
C PRO A 372 1.81 7.57 -19.79
N SER A 373 1.72 7.47 -21.11
CA SER A 373 0.74 8.21 -21.86
C SER A 373 -0.62 7.81 -21.35
N ALA A 374 -1.39 8.76 -20.80
CA ALA A 374 -2.80 8.58 -20.50
C ALA A 374 -3.65 8.43 -21.78
N THR A 375 -3.06 7.95 -22.87
CA THR A 375 -3.76 7.42 -24.02
C THR A 375 -4.49 6.16 -23.57
N GLY A 376 -5.71 6.35 -23.07
CA GLY A 376 -6.90 6.05 -23.85
C GLY A 376 -7.00 4.69 -24.54
N GLU A 377 -6.20 3.69 -24.19
CA GLU A 377 -6.61 2.31 -24.37
C GLU A 377 -7.84 2.15 -23.49
N LYS A 378 -9.01 2.25 -24.13
CA LYS A 378 -10.30 1.95 -23.51
C LYS A 378 -10.12 0.60 -22.84
N CYS A 379 -10.02 0.64 -21.52
CA CYS A 379 -9.95 -0.56 -20.71
C CYS A 379 -11.24 -1.34 -21.00
N LYS A 380 -11.15 -2.39 -21.82
CA LYS A 380 -12.31 -3.18 -22.28
C LYS A 380 -13.11 -3.69 -21.07
N THR A 381 -12.40 -4.04 -19.99
CA THR A 381 -12.99 -4.47 -18.73
C THR A 381 -13.74 -3.35 -17.99
N CYS A 382 -13.38 -2.08 -18.16
CA CYS A 382 -14.15 -0.96 -17.61
C CYS A 382 -15.44 -0.68 -18.38
N GLU A 383 -15.45 -0.81 -19.72
CA GLU A 383 -16.70 -0.74 -20.50
C GLU A 383 -17.63 -1.93 -20.20
N GLU A 384 -17.07 -3.14 -20.04
CA GLU A 384 -17.84 -4.32 -19.64
C GLU A 384 -18.40 -4.21 -18.21
N ALA A 385 -17.59 -3.74 -17.25
CA ALA A 385 -18.05 -3.50 -15.88
C ALA A 385 -19.13 -2.41 -15.82
N ARG A 386 -19.00 -1.35 -16.64
CA ARG A 386 -20.01 -0.30 -16.75
C ARG A 386 -21.31 -0.80 -17.40
N ARG A 387 -21.22 -1.64 -18.44
CA ARG A 387 -22.40 -2.30 -19.04
C ARG A 387 -23.07 -3.26 -18.06
N ALA A 388 -22.30 -4.04 -17.30
CA ALA A 388 -22.83 -4.95 -16.28
C ALA A 388 -23.52 -4.20 -15.12
N ALA A 389 -23.03 -3.01 -14.75
CA ALA A 389 -23.67 -2.17 -13.76
C ALA A 389 -24.98 -1.52 -14.28
N GLN A 390 -25.00 -1.10 -15.55
CA GLN A 390 -26.20 -0.53 -16.19
C GLN A 390 -27.29 -1.58 -16.45
N ALA A 391 -26.93 -2.84 -16.70
CA ALA A 391 -27.90 -3.93 -16.86
C ALA A 391 -28.54 -4.40 -15.54
N ARG A 392 -28.07 -3.90 -14.39
CA ARG A 392 -28.62 -4.19 -13.05
C ARG A 392 -29.52 -3.08 -12.51
N GLN A 393 -29.67 -1.98 -13.24
CA GLN A 393 -30.66 -0.93 -13.02
C GLN A 393 -31.82 -1.16 -13.98
#